data_AF-A0A973M410-F1
#
_entry.id   AF-A0A973M410-F1
#
_cell.length_a   1.000
_cell.length_b   1.000
_cell.length_c   1.000
_cell.angle_alpha   90.00
_cell.angle_beta   90.00
_cell.angle_gamma   90.00
#
_symmetry.space_group_name_H-M   'P 1'
#
loop_
_entity.id
_entity.type
_entity.pdbx_description
1 polymer ?
#
loop_
_entity_poly.entity_id
_entity_poly.type
_entity_poly.pdbx_seq_one_letter_code
_entity_poly.pdbx_strand_id
1 'polypeptide(L)'
;GLASVRARLAAAGTPVRIAADESVRKAEDPLRVARAGAADLIVVKAAPLGGVRRALGIVREAGLPAVVSSALDTSVGLAAGVALAAALPDLPHACGLGTGALFAHDVARSPLVPSGGCLPVGPVTPDPELLAEYAAPAERRAWWLDRLRRCHALLEGRSRFS
;
A
#
# COMPACT_ATOMS: atom_id res chain seq x y z
N GLY A 1 5.51 -19.17 -10.46
CA GLY A 1 5.70 -18.17 -9.38
C GLY A 1 6.99 -17.42 -9.56
N LEU A 2 7.25 -16.38 -8.75
CA LEU A 2 8.41 -15.48 -8.92
C LEU A 2 9.77 -16.21 -9.00
N ALA A 3 9.97 -17.28 -8.21
CA ALA A 3 11.19 -18.09 -8.27
C ALA A 3 11.47 -18.69 -9.67
N SER A 4 10.43 -19.14 -10.38
CA SER A 4 10.57 -19.65 -11.75
C SER A 4 10.89 -18.53 -12.75
N VAL A 5 10.33 -17.34 -12.56
CA VAL A 5 10.68 -16.16 -13.37
C VAL A 5 12.14 -15.78 -13.16
N ARG A 6 12.61 -15.75 -11.90
CA ARG A 6 14.01 -15.50 -11.54
C ARG A 6 14.96 -16.48 -12.19
N ALA A 7 14.66 -17.78 -12.09
CA ALA A 7 15.49 -18.83 -12.69
C ALA A 7 15.59 -18.68 -14.22
N ARG A 8 14.48 -18.34 -14.90
CA ARG A 8 14.47 -18.12 -16.36
C ARG A 8 15.28 -16.90 -16.76
N LEU A 9 15.15 -15.78 -16.05
CA LEU A 9 15.92 -14.57 -16.31
C LEU A 9 17.42 -14.79 -16.09
N ALA A 10 17.78 -15.50 -15.01
CA ALA A 10 19.17 -15.88 -14.74
C ALA A 10 19.74 -16.79 -15.83
N ALA A 11 19.00 -17.82 -16.25
CA ALA A 11 19.42 -18.73 -17.33
C ALA A 11 19.57 -18.01 -18.68
N ALA A 12 18.76 -16.97 -18.92
CA ALA A 12 18.86 -16.12 -20.10
C ALA A 12 19.91 -14.99 -19.96
N GLY A 13 20.66 -14.93 -18.85
CA GLY A 13 21.66 -13.88 -18.61
C GLY A 13 21.08 -12.46 -18.57
N THR A 14 19.79 -12.31 -18.26
CA THR A 14 19.09 -11.03 -18.31
C THR A 14 19.11 -10.35 -16.94
N PRO A 15 19.84 -9.22 -16.76
CA PRO A 15 20.08 -8.60 -15.46
C PRO A 15 18.90 -7.72 -15.03
N VAL A 16 17.74 -8.33 -14.77
CA VAL A 16 16.51 -7.63 -14.35
C VAL A 16 16.18 -7.97 -12.90
N ARG A 17 15.93 -6.93 -12.09
CA ARG A 17 15.47 -7.09 -10.71
C ARG A 17 13.99 -7.49 -10.67
N ILE A 18 13.63 -8.28 -9.66
CA ILE A 18 12.28 -8.79 -9.46
C ILE A 18 11.71 -8.21 -8.17
N ALA A 19 10.59 -7.50 -8.29
CA ALA A 19 9.83 -6.99 -7.15
C ALA A 19 8.64 -7.90 -6.83
N ALA A 20 8.32 -8.04 -5.55
CA ALA A 20 7.17 -8.79 -5.08
C ALA A 20 6.07 -7.86 -4.53
N ASP A 21 4.90 -7.83 -5.18
CA ASP A 21 3.72 -7.06 -4.74
C ASP A 21 2.61 -7.98 -4.20
N GLU A 22 1.86 -8.65 -5.07
CA GLU A 22 0.72 -9.52 -4.69
C GLU A 22 1.09 -10.58 -3.64
N SER A 23 2.27 -11.18 -3.78
CA SER A 23 2.77 -12.23 -2.90
C SER A 23 3.14 -11.75 -1.50
N VAL A 24 3.22 -10.42 -1.27
CA VAL A 24 3.45 -9.83 0.05
C VAL A 24 2.10 -9.53 0.73
N ARG A 25 1.11 -9.02 -0.02
CA ARG A 25 -0.18 -8.58 0.53
C ARG A 25 -1.27 -9.66 0.60
N LYS A 26 -1.25 -10.68 -0.26
CA LYS A 26 -2.28 -11.75 -0.33
C LYS A 26 -1.84 -13.08 0.25
N ALA A 27 -0.57 -13.21 0.65
CA ALA A 27 -0.06 -14.46 1.19
C ALA A 27 -0.42 -14.62 2.67
N GLU A 28 -0.69 -15.85 3.09
CA GLU A 28 -0.76 -16.22 4.51
C GLU A 28 0.57 -15.91 5.22
N ASP A 29 1.68 -16.09 4.49
CA ASP A 29 3.03 -15.68 4.90
C ASP A 29 3.60 -14.62 3.93
N PRO A 30 3.52 -13.32 4.28
CA PRO A 30 4.11 -12.21 3.52
C PRO A 30 5.61 -12.34 3.24
N LEU A 31 6.33 -13.16 4.03
CA LEU A 31 7.78 -13.29 4.00
C LEU A 31 8.25 -14.47 3.16
N ARG A 32 7.33 -15.33 2.72
CA ARG A 32 7.64 -16.53 1.94
C ARG A 32 8.50 -16.22 0.73
N VAL A 33 8.23 -15.11 0.03
CA VAL A 33 9.02 -14.71 -1.15
C VAL A 33 10.45 -14.31 -0.78
N ALA A 34 10.63 -13.60 0.34
CA ALA A 34 11.95 -13.22 0.81
C ALA A 34 12.74 -14.47 1.24
N ARG A 35 12.13 -15.34 2.05
CA ARG A 35 12.73 -16.61 2.51
C ARG A 35 13.08 -17.56 1.36
N ALA A 36 12.29 -17.56 0.29
CA ALA A 36 12.56 -18.37 -0.90
C ALA A 36 13.60 -17.76 -1.85
N GLY A 37 14.14 -16.56 -1.56
CA GLY A 37 15.04 -15.85 -2.45
C GLY A 37 14.39 -15.58 -3.83
N ALA A 38 13.08 -15.34 -3.86
CA ALA A 38 12.33 -15.25 -5.12
C ALA A 38 12.23 -13.82 -5.67
N ALA A 39 12.65 -12.82 -4.90
CA ALA A 39 12.61 -11.40 -5.27
C ALA A 39 13.84 -10.65 -4.73
N ASP A 40 14.19 -9.55 -5.38
CA ASP A 40 15.28 -8.65 -4.99
C ASP A 40 14.78 -7.48 -4.13
N LEU A 41 13.48 -7.21 -4.16
CA LEU A 41 12.81 -6.16 -3.40
C LEU A 41 11.33 -6.47 -3.20
N ILE A 42 10.70 -5.79 -2.24
CA ILE A 42 9.26 -5.93 -1.95
C ILE A 42 8.52 -4.61 -2.20
N VAL A 43 7.29 -4.72 -2.70
CA VAL A 43 6.36 -3.59 -2.79
C VAL A 43 5.43 -3.65 -1.59
N VAL A 44 5.35 -2.55 -0.85
CA VAL A 44 4.54 -2.44 0.36
C VAL A 44 3.49 -1.35 0.24
N LYS A 45 2.29 -1.63 0.72
CA LYS A 45 1.14 -0.71 0.69
C LYS A 45 0.50 -0.72 2.07
N ALA A 46 0.33 0.46 2.68
CA ALA A 46 -0.08 0.56 4.08
C ALA A 46 -1.43 -0.12 4.35
N ALA A 47 -2.47 0.18 3.55
CA ALA A 47 -3.82 -0.34 3.77
C ALA A 47 -3.91 -1.88 3.76
N PRO A 48 -3.50 -2.62 2.70
CA PRO A 48 -3.62 -4.07 2.69
C PRO A 48 -2.67 -4.78 3.67
N LEU A 49 -1.61 -4.11 4.16
CA LEU A 49 -0.71 -4.65 5.17
C LEU A 49 -1.15 -4.36 6.61
N GLY A 50 -2.30 -3.72 6.82
CA GLY A 50 -2.83 -3.44 8.16
C GLY A 50 -2.24 -2.18 8.80
N GLY A 51 -1.87 -1.19 8.00
CA GLY A 51 -1.37 0.11 8.43
C GLY A 51 0.14 0.22 8.47
N VAL A 52 0.62 1.46 8.70
CA VAL A 52 2.04 1.85 8.62
C VAL A 52 2.92 1.00 9.54
N ARG A 53 2.55 0.85 10.83
CA ARG A 53 3.37 0.12 11.80
C ARG A 53 3.56 -1.35 11.42
N ARG A 54 2.49 -2.02 10.99
CA ARG A 54 2.56 -3.43 10.59
C ARG A 54 3.36 -3.59 9.30
N ALA A 55 3.20 -2.68 8.34
CA ALA A 55 4.00 -2.66 7.12
C ALA A 55 5.51 -2.50 7.41
N LEU A 56 5.89 -1.59 8.31
CA LEU A 56 7.29 -1.44 8.76
C LEU A 56 7.84 -2.72 9.41
N GLY A 57 7.02 -3.39 10.22
CA GLY A 57 7.37 -4.69 10.80
C GLY A 57 7.70 -5.75 9.75
N ILE A 58 6.85 -5.84 8.71
CA ILE A 58 7.05 -6.76 7.58
C ILE A 58 8.31 -6.42 6.80
N VAL A 59 8.57 -5.14 6.51
CA VAL A 59 9.79 -4.71 5.80
C VAL A 59 11.04 -5.13 6.57
N ARG A 60 11.05 -4.87 7.88
CA ARG A 60 12.16 -5.24 8.76
C ARG A 60 12.40 -6.76 8.77
N GLU A 61 11.33 -7.56 8.87
CA GLU A 61 11.46 -9.02 8.91
C GLU A 61 11.83 -9.62 7.54
N ALA A 62 11.39 -9.01 6.44
CA ALA A 62 11.73 -9.46 5.10
C ALA A 62 13.22 -9.31 4.78
N GLY A 63 13.89 -8.32 5.36
CA GLY A 63 15.32 -8.08 5.12
C GLY A 63 15.66 -7.71 3.67
N LEU A 64 14.66 -7.25 2.90
CA LEU A 64 14.80 -6.82 1.51
C LEU A 64 14.53 -5.32 1.38
N PRO A 65 15.12 -4.63 0.38
CA PRO A 65 14.71 -3.29 0.02
C PRO A 65 13.21 -3.21 -0.23
N ALA A 66 12.59 -2.13 0.24
CA ALA A 66 11.15 -1.92 0.10
C ALA A 66 10.85 -0.69 -0.77
N VAL A 67 9.78 -0.80 -1.55
CA VAL A 67 9.21 0.31 -2.32
C VAL A 67 7.77 0.51 -1.89
N VAL A 68 7.44 1.73 -1.49
CA VAL A 68 6.06 2.06 -1.10
C VAL A 68 5.23 2.36 -2.34
N SER A 69 3.99 1.87 -2.35
CA SER A 69 3.02 2.13 -3.41
C SER A 69 1.62 2.34 -2.82
N SER A 70 0.76 3.07 -3.54
CA SER A 70 -0.65 3.26 -3.19
C SER A 70 -1.54 2.13 -3.75
N ALA A 71 -2.80 2.10 -3.32
CA ALA A 71 -3.83 1.22 -3.86
C ALA A 71 -4.86 1.99 -4.71
N LEU A 72 -4.45 3.11 -5.34
CA LEU A 72 -5.36 4.11 -5.93
C LEU A 72 -6.33 4.66 -4.89
N ASP A 73 -5.77 5.27 -3.85
CA ASP A 73 -6.54 5.91 -2.78
C ASP A 73 -6.70 7.42 -3.04
N THR A 74 -7.71 8.04 -2.43
CA THR A 74 -7.77 9.51 -2.30
C THR A 74 -6.60 10.03 -1.44
N SER A 75 -6.44 11.34 -1.33
CA SER A 75 -5.41 11.96 -0.49
C SER A 75 -5.39 11.46 0.95
N VAL A 76 -6.53 11.04 1.51
CA VAL A 76 -6.63 10.45 2.85
C VAL A 76 -5.85 9.13 2.95
N GLY A 77 -6.03 8.22 1.97
CA GLY A 77 -5.29 6.95 1.96
C GLY A 77 -3.85 7.11 1.49
N LEU A 78 -3.59 8.03 0.56
CA LEU A 78 -2.24 8.38 0.13
C LEU A 78 -1.38 8.90 1.29
N ALA A 79 -1.94 9.67 2.22
CA ALA A 79 -1.24 10.13 3.41
C ALA A 79 -0.65 8.97 4.24
N ALA A 80 -1.35 7.82 4.32
CA ALA A 80 -0.82 6.63 4.98
C ALA A 80 0.36 6.01 4.21
N GLY A 81 0.33 6.05 2.87
CA GLY A 81 1.45 5.67 2.02
C GLY A 81 2.66 6.60 2.18
N VAL A 82 2.43 7.91 2.21
CA VAL A 82 3.47 8.93 2.45
C VAL A 82 4.09 8.74 3.83
N ALA A 83 3.28 8.51 4.88
CA ALA A 83 3.77 8.24 6.21
C ALA A 83 4.60 6.95 6.29
N LEU A 84 4.22 5.90 5.55
CA LEU A 84 5.02 4.68 5.45
C LEU A 84 6.36 4.95 4.77
N ALA A 85 6.37 5.68 3.65
CA ALA A 85 7.60 6.04 2.94
C ALA A 85 8.54 6.88 3.83
N ALA A 86 8.01 7.90 4.50
CA ALA A 86 8.78 8.77 5.39
C ALA A 86 9.34 8.06 6.64
N ALA A 87 8.79 6.89 7.00
CA ALA A 87 9.24 6.11 8.16
C ALA A 87 10.20 4.97 7.80
N LEU A 88 10.45 4.72 6.51
CA LEU A 88 11.49 3.77 6.08
C LEU A 88 12.88 4.38 6.29
N PRO A 89 13.90 3.56 6.63
CA PRO A 89 15.26 4.06 6.83
C PRO A 89 15.86 4.63 5.54
N ASP A 90 15.57 4.00 4.40
CA ASP A 90 16.07 4.38 3.09
C ASP A 90 14.96 4.28 2.02
N LEU A 91 15.03 5.16 1.02
CA LEU A 91 14.15 5.15 -0.16
C LEU A 91 14.99 5.11 -1.46
N PRO A 92 15.65 3.99 -1.77
CA PRO A 92 16.53 3.88 -2.95
C PRO A 92 15.77 3.94 -4.29
N HIS A 93 14.44 3.89 -4.24
CA HIS A 93 13.55 3.93 -5.39
C HIS A 93 12.42 4.93 -5.15
N ALA A 94 11.96 5.57 -6.23
CA ALA A 94 10.78 6.42 -6.17
C ALA A 94 9.55 5.61 -5.71
N CYS A 95 8.73 6.20 -4.84
CA CYS A 95 7.51 5.58 -4.36
C CYS A 95 6.39 5.70 -5.40
N GLY A 96 5.59 4.65 -5.55
CA GLY A 96 4.38 4.64 -6.39
C GLY A 96 3.21 5.35 -5.73
N LEU A 97 3.40 6.60 -5.29
CA LEU A 97 2.42 7.40 -4.55
C LEU A 97 1.84 8.58 -5.36
N GLY A 98 2.30 8.77 -6.60
CA GLY A 98 1.81 9.82 -7.50
C GLY A 98 0.42 9.58 -8.08
N THR A 99 -0.37 8.68 -7.50
CA THR A 99 -1.66 8.26 -8.06
C THR A 99 -2.79 9.25 -7.81
N GLY A 100 -2.60 10.25 -6.94
CA GLY A 100 -3.57 11.32 -6.73
C GLY A 100 -3.88 12.09 -8.02
N ALA A 101 -2.88 12.21 -8.91
CA ALA A 101 -3.03 12.85 -10.22
C ALA A 101 -3.94 12.08 -11.21
N LEU A 102 -4.31 10.82 -10.90
CA LEU A 102 -5.18 10.00 -11.74
C LEU A 102 -6.68 10.24 -11.45
N PHE A 103 -7.00 10.89 -10.32
CA PHE A 103 -8.37 11.18 -9.94
C PHE A 103 -8.83 12.50 -10.55
N ALA A 104 -10.06 12.53 -11.07
CA ALA A 104 -10.69 13.79 -11.50
C ALA A 104 -10.99 14.72 -10.31
N HIS A 105 -11.27 14.14 -9.14
CA HIS A 105 -11.65 14.84 -7.92
C HIS A 105 -11.04 14.16 -6.69
N ASP A 106 -10.75 14.95 -5.65
CA ASP A 106 -10.35 14.48 -4.32
C ASP A 106 -11.33 15.01 -3.26
N VAL A 107 -11.28 14.44 -2.07
CA VAL A 107 -12.08 14.85 -0.91
C VAL A 107 -11.34 15.82 0.00
N ALA A 108 -10.11 16.22 -0.33
CA ALA A 108 -9.33 17.21 0.43
C ALA A 108 -9.13 18.51 -0.38
N ARG A 109 -9.18 19.68 0.29
CA ARG A 109 -8.91 20.99 -0.36
C ARG A 109 -7.46 21.14 -0.83
N SER A 110 -6.54 20.41 -0.22
CA SER A 110 -5.13 20.36 -0.59
C SER A 110 -4.78 18.92 -0.95
N PRO A 111 -5.08 18.46 -2.18
CA PRO A 111 -4.86 17.09 -2.58
C PRO A 111 -3.37 16.76 -2.69
N LEU A 112 -3.01 15.52 -2.40
CA LEU A 112 -1.66 14.98 -2.55
C LEU A 112 -1.37 14.66 -4.01
N VAL A 113 -0.99 15.70 -4.75
CA VAL A 113 -0.48 15.61 -6.12
C VAL A 113 1.03 15.91 -6.10
N PRO A 114 1.89 15.09 -6.74
CA PRO A 114 3.32 15.33 -6.73
C PRO A 114 3.70 16.66 -7.37
N SER A 115 4.63 17.37 -6.74
CA SER A 115 5.29 18.56 -7.30
C SER A 115 6.79 18.35 -7.26
N GLY A 116 7.47 18.54 -8.40
CA GLY A 116 8.91 18.26 -8.53
C GLY A 116 9.30 16.81 -8.22
N GLY A 117 8.39 15.85 -8.41
CA GLY A 117 8.61 14.44 -8.05
C GLY A 117 8.45 14.11 -6.56
N CYS A 118 8.02 15.07 -5.75
CA CYS A 118 7.91 14.94 -4.29
C CYS A 118 6.47 15.11 -3.81
N LEU A 119 6.17 14.53 -2.64
CA LEU A 119 4.91 14.73 -1.91
C LEU A 119 5.21 15.24 -0.49
N PRO A 120 4.40 16.16 0.06
CA PRO A 120 4.59 16.64 1.43
C PRO A 120 4.20 15.55 2.44
N VAL A 121 4.92 15.48 3.55
CA VAL A 121 4.59 14.60 4.67
C VAL A 121 3.65 15.34 5.62
N GLY A 122 2.48 14.78 5.88
CA GLY A 122 1.53 15.36 6.83
C GLY A 122 0.21 14.61 6.84
N PRO A 123 -0.64 14.88 7.85
CA PRO A 123 -2.01 14.39 7.85
C PRO A 123 -2.81 15.07 6.74
N VAL A 124 -3.80 14.34 6.22
CA VAL A 124 -4.81 14.89 5.31
C VAL A 124 -6.16 14.77 5.99
N THR A 125 -6.86 15.90 6.13
CA THR A 125 -8.23 15.95 6.62
C THR A 125 -9.17 16.10 5.41
N PRO A 126 -10.13 15.19 5.20
CA PRO A 126 -11.12 15.37 4.16
C PRO A 126 -12.03 16.56 4.51
N ASP A 127 -12.42 17.31 3.49
CA ASP A 127 -13.30 18.45 3.60
C ASP A 127 -14.77 18.01 3.62
N PRO A 128 -15.59 18.49 4.57
CA PRO A 128 -17.00 18.10 4.66
C PRO A 128 -17.83 18.43 3.42
N GLU A 129 -17.56 19.54 2.73
CA GLU A 129 -18.31 19.95 1.54
C GLU A 129 -17.96 19.03 0.36
N LEU A 130 -16.67 18.74 0.15
CA LEU A 130 -16.22 17.81 -0.89
C LEU A 130 -16.69 16.37 -0.62
N LEU A 131 -16.76 15.96 0.65
CA LEU A 131 -17.35 14.68 1.02
C LEU A 131 -18.84 14.59 0.69
N ALA A 132 -19.58 15.70 0.82
CA ALA A 132 -20.99 15.76 0.46
C ALA A 132 -21.16 15.80 -1.08
N GLU A 133 -20.34 16.59 -1.77
CA GLU A 133 -20.35 16.71 -3.24
C GLU A 133 -20.07 15.38 -3.93
N TYR A 134 -19.04 14.67 -3.49
CA TYR A 134 -18.62 13.39 -4.07
C TYR A 134 -19.20 12.17 -3.33
N ALA A 135 -20.29 12.36 -2.58
CA ALA A 135 -20.93 11.29 -1.85
C ALA A 135 -21.46 10.21 -2.80
N ALA A 136 -21.15 8.95 -2.50
CA ALA A 136 -21.79 7.82 -3.18
C ALA A 136 -23.30 7.78 -2.84
N PRO A 137 -24.16 7.25 -3.73
CA PRO A 137 -25.58 7.05 -3.46
C PRO A 137 -25.81 6.27 -2.15
N ALA A 138 -26.94 6.53 -1.48
CA ALA A 138 -27.23 6.02 -0.14
C ALA A 138 -27.09 4.49 -0.03
N GLU A 139 -27.58 3.74 -1.03
CA GLU A 139 -27.46 2.29 -1.10
C GLU A 139 -26.00 1.82 -1.18
N ARG A 140 -25.18 2.51 -1.97
CA ARG A 140 -23.75 2.21 -2.10
C ARG A 140 -23.00 2.49 -0.81
N ARG A 141 -23.34 3.60 -0.13
CA ARG A 141 -22.80 3.93 1.20
C ARG A 141 -23.17 2.87 2.22
N ALA A 142 -24.44 2.45 2.27
CA ALA A 142 -24.91 1.39 3.17
C ALA A 142 -24.14 0.08 2.93
N TRP A 143 -23.99 -0.33 1.67
CA TRP A 143 -23.23 -1.52 1.31
C TRP A 143 -21.77 -1.47 1.81
N TRP A 144 -21.09 -0.32 1.67
CA TRP A 144 -19.72 -0.15 2.15
C TRP A 144 -19.62 -0.20 3.68
N LEU A 145 -20.56 0.42 4.39
CA LEU A 145 -20.62 0.37 5.85
C LEU A 145 -20.87 -1.05 6.36
N ASP A 146 -21.75 -1.81 5.71
CA ASP A 146 -21.99 -3.21 6.06
C ASP A 146 -20.76 -4.08 5.79
N ARG A 147 -20.06 -3.84 4.68
CA ARG A 147 -18.79 -4.52 4.40
C ARG A 147 -17.75 -4.20 5.47
N LEU A 148 -17.63 -2.93 5.89
CA LEU A 148 -16.72 -2.53 6.96
C LEU A 148 -17.04 -3.27 8.27
N ARG A 149 -18.32 -3.34 8.66
CA ARG A 149 -18.76 -4.10 9.85
C ARG A 149 -18.39 -5.58 9.77
N ARG A 150 -18.64 -6.23 8.62
CA ARG A 150 -18.26 -7.64 8.41
C ARG A 150 -16.75 -7.84 8.51
N CYS A 151 -15.95 -6.97 7.91
CA CYS A 151 -14.49 -7.03 8.01
C CYS A 151 -13.99 -6.79 9.44
N HIS A 152 -14.57 -5.83 10.15
CA HIS A 152 -14.21 -5.51 11.54
C HIS A 152 -14.45 -6.69 12.48
N ALA A 153 -15.61 -7.36 12.35
CA ALA A 153 -15.93 -8.54 13.16
C ALA A 153 -14.91 -9.69 13.00
N LEU A 154 -14.32 -9.86 11.80
CA LEU A 154 -13.24 -10.83 11.57
C LEU A 154 -11.94 -10.45 12.29
N LEU A 155 -11.66 -9.15 12.43
CA LEU A 155 -10.47 -8.66 13.14
C LEU A 155 -10.64 -8.82 14.66
N GLU A 156 -11.80 -8.41 15.19
CA GLU A 156 -12.11 -8.62 16.62
C GLU A 156 -12.15 -10.10 16.99
N GLY A 157 -12.66 -10.96 16.11
CA GLY A 157 -12.65 -12.40 16.31
C GLY A 157 -11.23 -12.97 16.40
N ARG A 158 -10.28 -12.48 15.59
CA ARG A 158 -8.88 -12.92 15.62
C ARG A 158 -8.14 -12.49 16.90
N SER A 159 -8.43 -11.30 17.43
CA SER A 159 -7.82 -10.81 18.66
C SER A 159 -8.26 -11.56 19.93
N ARG A 160 -9.35 -12.34 19.88
CA ARG A 160 -9.83 -13.14 21.04
C ARG A 160 -9.20 -14.53 21.13
N PHE A 161 -8.40 -14.93 20.13
CA PHE A 161 -7.75 -16.24 20.06
C PHE A 161 -6.21 -16.17 19.93
N SER A 162 -5.60 -15.00 20.16
CA SER A 162 -4.14 -14.82 20.30
C SER A 162 -3.79 -14.34 21.69
#